data_AF-A0A5E5BUR3-F1
#
_entry.id   AF-A0A5E5BUR3-F1
#
_cell.length_a   1.000
_cell.length_b   1.000
_cell.length_c   1.000
_cell.angle_alpha   90.00
_cell.angle_beta   90.00
_cell.angle_gamma   90.00
#
_symmetry.space_group_name_H-M   'P 1'
#
loop_
_entity.id
_entity.type
_entity.pdbx_description
1 polymer ?
#
loop_
_entity_poly.entity_id
_entity_poly.type
_entity_poly.pdbx_seq_one_letter_code
_entity_poly.pdbx_strand_id
1 'polypeptide(L)' 'MSKPALTLKFKCTKCAKPVTLYLQKTSACSHIIPYQGWCKCGQLMRHATGDKEAVASFVDSMDPLWSHHHHH' A
#
# COMPACT_ATOMS: atom_id res chain seq x y z
N MET A 1 6.17 -19.33 -2.45
CA MET A 1 5.36 -18.10 -2.52
C MET A 1 5.57 -17.43 -3.86
N SER A 2 4.50 -17.04 -4.54
CA SER A 2 4.55 -16.28 -5.79
C SER A 2 5.13 -14.87 -5.52
N LYS A 3 5.98 -14.34 -6.41
CA LYS A 3 6.45 -12.96 -6.31
C LYS A 3 5.23 -12.01 -6.33
N PRO A 4 5.16 -11.01 -5.42
CA PRO A 4 4.07 -10.04 -5.45
C PRO A 4 4.05 -9.31 -6.79
N ALA A 5 2.84 -8.96 -7.26
CA ALA A 5 2.69 -8.14 -8.44
C ALA A 5 3.36 -6.77 -8.19
N LEU A 6 3.98 -6.19 -9.22
CA LEU A 6 4.58 -4.86 -9.10
C LEU A 6 3.52 -3.75 -9.04
N THR A 7 2.33 -4.01 -9.59
CA THR A 7 1.23 -3.06 -9.62
C THR A 7 -0.12 -3.74 -9.43
N LEU A 8 -1.06 -3.01 -8.85
CA LEU A 8 -2.47 -3.38 -8.73
C LEU A 8 -3.35 -2.27 -9.29
N LYS A 9 -4.51 -2.61 -9.84
CA LYS A 9 -5.48 -1.63 -10.37
C LYS A 9 -6.73 -1.63 -9.50
N PHE A 10 -7.11 -0.46 -9.00
CA PHE A 10 -8.29 -0.24 -8.17
C PHE A 10 -9.16 0.88 -8.73
N LYS A 11 -10.38 1.03 -8.20
CA LYS A 11 -11.20 2.23 -8.39
C LYS A 11 -10.94 3.18 -7.23
N CYS A 12 -10.75 4.46 -7.54
CA CYS A 12 -10.61 5.51 -6.53
C CYS A 12 -11.89 5.60 -5.68
N THR A 13 -11.75 5.62 -4.36
CA THR A 13 -12.90 5.78 -3.45
C THR A 13 -13.58 7.14 -3.59
N LYS A 14 -12.87 8.17 -4.05
CA LYS A 14 -13.39 9.54 -4.20
C LYS A 14 -14.09 9.79 -5.53
N CYS A 15 -13.52 9.31 -6.65
CA CYS A 15 -14.02 9.65 -7.98
C CYS A 15 -14.36 8.43 -8.87
N ALA A 16 -14.26 7.22 -8.32
CA ALA A 16 -14.50 5.94 -8.99
C ALA A 16 -13.63 5.64 -10.23
N LYS A 17 -12.71 6.55 -10.61
CA LYS A 17 -11.79 6.36 -11.73
C LYS A 17 -10.72 5.30 -11.42
N PRO A 18 -10.16 4.64 -12.44
CA PRO A 18 -9.06 3.69 -12.23
C PRO A 18 -7.83 4.36 -11.62
N VAL A 19 -7.18 3.66 -10.69
CA VAL A 19 -5.93 4.05 -10.03
C VAL A 19 -4.99 2.86 -10.05
N THR A 20 -3.75 3.10 -10.47
CA THR A 20 -2.67 2.11 -10.35
C THR A 20 -1.96 2.32 -9.03
N LEU A 21 -1.90 1.28 -8.20
CA LEU A 21 -1.07 1.23 -7.02
C LEU A 21 0.22 0.49 -7.35
N TYR A 22 1.33 0.99 -6.86
CA TYR A 22 2.66 0.42 -7.08
C TYR A 22 3.13 -0.25 -5.81
N LEU A 23 3.79 -1.40 -5.95
CA LEU A 23 4.43 -2.08 -4.84
C LEU A 23 5.45 -1.12 -4.21
N GLN A 24 5.28 -0.83 -2.92
CA GLN A 24 6.24 -0.05 -2.15
C GLN A 24 7.42 -0.96 -1.77
N LYS A 25 8.61 -0.38 -1.62
CA LYS A 25 9.85 -1.14 -1.40
C LYS A 25 9.68 -2.16 -0.26
N THR A 26 9.78 -3.44 -0.60
CA THR A 26 9.54 -4.59 0.29
C THR A 26 10.80 -5.03 1.06
N SER A 27 11.94 -4.37 0.85
CA SER A 27 13.26 -4.87 1.27
C SER A 27 13.43 -5.00 2.78
N ALA A 28 12.58 -4.37 3.58
CA ALA A 28 12.62 -4.47 5.04
C ALA A 28 11.40 -5.18 5.66
N CYS A 29 10.42 -5.63 4.86
CA CYS A 29 9.12 -6.06 5.38
C CYS A 29 8.65 -7.33 4.65
N SER A 30 9.18 -8.50 5.03
CA SER A 30 8.78 -9.79 4.42
C SER A 30 7.34 -10.21 4.77
N HIS A 31 6.79 -9.67 5.86
CA HIS A 31 5.46 -9.95 6.38
C HIS A 31 4.34 -9.04 5.88
N ILE A 32 4.65 -8.02 5.06
CA ILE A 32 3.64 -7.12 4.48
C ILE A 32 4.00 -6.80 3.04
N ILE A 33 2.98 -6.73 2.19
CA ILE A 33 3.08 -6.36 0.78
C ILE A 33 2.32 -5.05 0.58
N PRO A 34 2.95 -3.89 0.82
CA PRO A 34 2.31 -2.58 0.72
C PRO A 34 2.26 -2.06 -0.72
N TYR A 35 1.12 -1.50 -1.10
CA TYR A 35 0.88 -0.83 -2.38
C TYR A 35 0.35 0.57 -2.14
N GLN A 36 0.89 1.54 -2.88
CA GLN A 36 0.45 2.94 -2.81
C GLN A 36 0.38 3.56 -4.20
N GLY A 37 -0.55 4.49 -4.40
CA GLY A 37 -0.64 5.28 -5.61
C GLY A 37 -1.56 6.49 -5.43
N TRP A 38 -1.37 7.47 -6.30
CA TRP A 38 -2.19 8.68 -6.34
C TRP A 38 -3.19 8.60 -7.48
N CYS A 39 -4.46 8.83 -7.18
CA CYS A 39 -5.44 9.09 -8.22
C CYS A 39 -5.18 10.45 -8.86
N LYS A 40 -5.55 10.61 -10.14
CA LYS A 40 -5.54 11.90 -10.84
C LYS A 40 -6.39 12.99 -10.14
N CYS A 41 -7.32 12.61 -9.26
CA CYS A 41 -8.10 13.56 -8.47
C CYS A 41 -7.41 14.02 -7.17
N GLY A 42 -6.16 13.62 -6.94
CA GLY A 42 -5.39 13.95 -5.73
C GLY A 42 -5.64 13.02 -4.55
N GLN A 43 -6.45 11.96 -4.70
CA GLN A 43 -6.67 10.99 -3.62
C GLN A 43 -5.51 10.00 -3.51
N LEU A 44 -4.89 9.93 -2.34
CA LEU A 44 -3.97 8.85 -1.98
C LEU A 44 -4.78 7.55 -1.77
N MET A 45 -4.36 6.48 -2.43
CA MET A 45 -4.94 5.16 -2.30
C MET A 45 -3.88 4.18 -1.79
N ARG A 46 -4.26 3.32 -0.86
CA ARG A 46 -3.40 2.31 -0.25
C ARG A 46 -4.07 0.96 -0.21
N HIS A 47 -3.24 -0.07 -0.35
CA HIS A 47 -3.64 -1.45 -0.15
C HIS A 47 -2.44 -2.22 0.39
N ALA A 48 -2.66 -3.14 1.32
CA ALA A 48 -1.62 -4.05 1.76
C ALA A 48 -2.21 -5.42 2.10
N THR A 49 -1.38 -6.45 1.97
CA THR A 49 -1.68 -7.80 2.43
C THR A 49 -0.52 -8.32 3.29
N GLY A 50 -0.79 -9.28 4.18
CA GLY A 50 0.21 -9.81 5.10
C GLY A 50 -0.26 -9.77 6.56
N ASP A 51 0.65 -9.45 7.46
CA ASP A 51 0.38 -9.29 8.88
C ASP A 51 -0.73 -8.25 9.14
N LYS A 52 -1.67 -8.57 10.05
CA LYS A 52 -2.88 -7.76 10.26
C LYS A 52 -2.55 -6.40 10.86
N GLU A 53 -1.61 -6.33 11.81
CA GLU A 53 -1.25 -5.09 12.50
C GLU A 53 -0.46 -4.18 11.56
N ALA A 54 0.49 -4.76 10.82
CA ALA A 54 1.25 -4.03 9.81
C ALA A 54 0.35 -3.49 8.69
N VAL A 55 -0.62 -4.30 8.21
CA VAL A 55 -1.60 -3.87 7.21
C VAL A 55 -2.46 -2.73 7.73
N ALA A 56 -2.98 -2.84 8.96
CA ALA A 56 -3.80 -1.78 9.56
C ALA A 56 -3.00 -0.47 9.70
N SER A 57 -1.77 -0.53 10.24
CA SER A 57 -0.90 0.63 10.39
C SER A 57 -0.58 1.31 9.05
N PHE A 58 -0.28 0.54 8.01
CA PHE A 58 0.03 1.08 6.68
C PHE A 58 -1.19 1.77 6.04
N VAL A 59 -2.36 1.14 6.10
CA VAL A 59 -3.59 1.66 5.49
C VAL A 59 -4.07 2.92 6.22
N ASP A 60 -3.97 2.96 7.55
CA ASP A 60 -4.46 4.07 8.38
C ASP A 60 -3.55 5.30 8.39
N SER A 61 -2.22 5.12 8.37
CA SER A 61 -1.27 6.22 8.60
C SER A 61 -1.40 7.43 7.65
N MET A 62 -1.93 7.25 6.44
CA MET A 62 -1.94 8.22 5.32
C MET A 62 -0.59 8.95 5.02
N ASP A 63 0.49 8.64 5.72
CA ASP A 63 1.82 9.23 5.60
C ASP A 63 2.57 8.63 4.40
N PRO A 64 2.81 9.38 3.31
CA PRO A 64 3.44 8.86 2.10
C PRO A 64 4.85 8.29 2.33
N LEU A 65 5.46 8.57 3.49
CA LEU A 65 6.76 8.06 3.94
C LEU A 65 6.65 6.98 5.03
N TRP A 66 5.50 6.31 5.14
CA TRP A 66 5.27 5.27 6.15
C TRP A 66 6.47 4.34 6.29
N SER A 67 6.96 4.25 7.52
CA SER A 67 8.05 3.39 7.92
C SER A 67 7.59 2.66 9.18
N HIS A 68 7.24 1.37 9.10
CA HIS A 68 7.10 0.60 10.33
C HIS A 68 8.49 0.37 10.93
N HIS A 69 8.66 0.75 12.19
CA HIS A 69 9.78 0.30 12.98
C HIS A 69 9.45 -1.13 13.43
N HIS A 70 10.34 -2.08 13.12
CA HIS A 70 10.30 -3.38 13.77
C HIS A 70 10.66 -3.17 15.23
N HIS A 71 9.71 -3.30 16.14
CA HIS A 71 10.04 -3.57 17.54
C HIS A 71 10.60 -4.99 17.58
N HIS A 72 11.91 -5.09 17.81
CA HIS A 72 12.58 -6.36 18.09
C HIS A 72 12.16 -6.92 19.45
#